data_AF-A0A2V6M7N9-F1
#
_entry.id   AF-A0A2V6M7N9-F1
#
_cell.length_a   1.000
_cell.length_b   1.000
_cell.length_c   1.000
_cell.angle_alpha   90.00
_cell.angle_beta   90.00
_cell.angle_gamma   90.00
#
_symmetry.space_group_name_H-M   'P 1'
#
loop_
_entity.id
_entity.type
_entity.pdbx_description
1 polymer ?
#
loop_
_entity_poly.entity_id
_entity_poly.type
_entity_poly.pdbx_seq_one_letter_code
_entity_poly.pdbx_strand_id
1 'polypeptide(L)'
;MLVLGQGVFVFFFTMIFVRGFGSGGGTAGGFRYGILIGLLGCGANIIQYAVQPLTTTILIAWCIGGIIEFAIAGAIVGAIYKPAIPRM
;
A
#
# COMPACT_ATOMS: atom_id res chain seq x y z
N MET A 1 -9.77 15.98 -8.63
CA MET A 1 -8.45 15.83 -7.98
C MET A 1 -8.37 14.54 -7.17
N LEU A 2 -9.29 14.29 -6.22
CA LEU A 2 -9.28 13.10 -5.36
C LEU A 2 -9.25 11.77 -6.14
N VAL A 3 -10.22 11.54 -7.04
CA VAL A 3 -10.29 10.29 -7.84
C VAL A 3 -9.07 10.11 -8.74
N LEU A 4 -8.57 11.20 -9.34
CA LEU A 4 -7.34 11.17 -10.14
C LEU A 4 -6.13 10.76 -9.30
N GLY A 5 -5.97 11.33 -8.10
CA GLY A 5 -4.91 10.95 -7.18
C GLY A 5 -4.99 9.49 -6.75
N GLN A 6 -6.19 8.99 -6.44
CA GLN A 6 -6.41 7.59 -6.09
C GLN A 6 -6.08 6.66 -7.27
N GLY A 7 -6.47 7.02 -8.50
CA GLY A 7 -6.14 6.25 -9.70
C GLY A 7 -4.64 6.13 -9.92
N VAL A 8 -3.91 7.25 -9.80
CA VAL A 8 -2.45 7.27 -9.89
C VAL A 8 -1.83 6.40 -8.79
N PHE A 9 -2.30 6.54 -7.55
CA PHE A 9 -1.79 5.79 -6.41
C PHE A 9 -1.97 4.27 -6.60
N VAL A 10 -3.18 3.82 -6.93
CA VAL A 10 -3.48 2.39 -7.14
C VAL A 10 -2.63 1.81 -8.29
N PHE A 11 -2.47 2.57 -9.38
CA PHE A 11 -1.65 2.14 -10.51
C PHE A 11 -0.19 1.88 -10.09
N PHE A 12 0.43 2.83 -9.39
CA PHE A 12 1.82 2.65 -8.92
C PHE A 12 1.93 1.60 -7.82
N PHE A 13 0.98 1.55 -6.89
CA PHE A 13 0.92 0.53 -5.85
C PHE A 13 0.97 -0.88 -6.44
N THR A 14 0.14 -1.16 -7.45
CA THR A 14 0.11 -2.46 -8.12
C THR A 14 1.37 -2.71 -8.95
N MET A 15 1.91 -1.71 -9.65
CA MET A 15 3.18 -1.86 -10.40
C MET A 15 4.36 -2.25 -9.50
N ILE A 16 4.49 -1.58 -8.36
CA ILE A 16 5.55 -1.88 -7.39
C ILE A 16 5.34 -3.28 -6.81
N PHE A 17 4.10 -3.69 -6.53
CA PHE A 17 3.79 -5.04 -6.09
C PHE A 17 4.26 -6.10 -7.09
N VAL A 18 3.88 -5.94 -8.37
CA VAL A 18 4.24 -6.87 -9.44
C VAL A 18 5.75 -6.99 -9.61
N ARG A 19 6.48 -5.87 -9.57
CA ARG A 19 7.94 -5.84 -9.75
C ARG A 19 8.71 -6.35 -8.54
N GLY A 20 8.24 -6.09 -7.32
CA GLY A 20 8.95 -6.43 -6.08
C GLY A 20 8.60 -7.80 -5.49
N PHE A 21 7.36 -8.27 -5.68
CA PHE A 21 6.81 -9.46 -5.03
C PHE A 21 6.23 -10.50 -6.00
N GLY A 22 6.21 -10.20 -7.30
CA GLY A 22 5.66 -11.09 -8.32
C GLY A 22 6.35 -12.44 -8.45
N SER A 23 7.57 -12.63 -7.92
CA SER A 23 8.32 -13.89 -7.96
C SER A 23 8.13 -14.79 -6.72
N GLY A 24 7.68 -14.26 -5.57
CA GLY A 24 7.41 -15.03 -4.34
C GLY A 24 5.91 -15.20 -4.06
N GLY A 25 5.10 -15.09 -5.13
CA GLY A 25 3.73 -14.57 -5.13
C GLY A 25 2.67 -15.40 -4.44
N GLY A 26 1.94 -14.74 -3.54
CA GLY A 26 0.70 -15.21 -2.95
C GLY A 26 0.10 -14.15 -2.02
N THR A 27 -1.07 -14.44 -1.46
CA THR A 27 -1.79 -13.59 -0.49
C THR A 27 -0.90 -13.09 0.64
N ALA A 28 -0.01 -13.95 1.16
CA ALA A 28 0.92 -13.59 2.23
C ALA A 28 1.99 -12.58 1.81
N GLY A 29 2.50 -12.67 0.57
CA GLY A 29 3.42 -11.68 0.01
C GLY A 29 2.72 -10.34 -0.24
N GLY A 30 1.49 -10.41 -0.76
CA GLY A 30 0.55 -9.29 -0.86
C GLY A 30 0.35 -8.53 0.44
N PHE A 31 -0.02 -9.25 1.49
CA PHE A 31 -0.29 -8.67 2.80
C PHE A 31 0.94 -7.95 3.40
N ARG A 32 2.12 -8.60 3.35
CA ARG A 32 3.38 -8.00 3.84
C ARG A 32 3.73 -6.72 3.08
N TYR A 33 3.59 -6.74 1.76
CA TYR A 33 3.81 -5.56 0.94
C TYR A 33 2.83 -4.44 1.29
N GLY A 34 1.56 -4.77 1.48
CA GLY A 34 0.53 -3.82 1.92
C GLY A 34 0.87 -3.12 3.23
N ILE A 35 1.35 -3.86 4.23
CA ILE A 35 1.81 -3.29 5.51
C ILE A 35 2.99 -2.33 5.29
N LEU A 36 3.98 -2.72 4.47
CA LEU A 36 5.15 -1.88 4.20
C LEU A 36 4.75 -0.54 3.54
N ILE A 37 3.81 -0.57 2.59
CA ILE A 37 3.27 0.64 1.97
C ILE A 37 2.49 1.49 2.98
N GLY A 38 1.67 0.87 3.84
CA GLY A 38 0.97 1.62 4.87
C GLY A 38 1.89 2.29 5.88
N LEU A 39 3.02 1.64 6.22
CA LEU A 39 4.05 2.24 7.06
C LEU A 39 4.75 3.42 6.37
N LEU A 40 5.05 3.28 5.07
CA LEU A 40 5.55 4.38 4.25
C LEU A 40 4.57 5.56 4.21
N GLY A 41 3.28 5.28 4.05
CA GLY A 41 2.21 6.28 4.11
C GLY A 41 2.12 6.98 5.46
N CYS A 42 2.33 6.25 6.57
CA CYS A 42 2.41 6.86 7.90
C CYS A 42 3.57 7.86 8.01
N GLY A 43 4.73 7.57 7.42
CA GLY A 43 5.84 8.53 7.34
C GLY A 43 5.44 9.83 6.62
N ALA A 44 4.71 9.73 5.51
CA ALA A 44 4.18 10.90 4.80
C ALA A 44 3.19 11.71 5.66
N ASN A 45 2.31 11.03 6.41
CA ASN A 45 1.38 11.68 7.33
C ASN A 45 2.11 12.42 8.47
N ILE A 46 3.22 11.89 8.99
CA ILE A 46 4.05 12.55 10.01
C ILE A 46 4.70 13.83 9.45
N ILE A 47 5.20 13.79 8.22
CA ILE A 47 5.74 14.99 7.54
C ILE A 47 4.62 16.03 7.37
N GLN A 48 3.43 15.59 6.95
CA GLN A 48 2.28 16.46 6.77
C GLN A 48 1.83 17.10 8.10
N TYR A 49 1.88 16.35 9.20
CA TYR A 49 1.63 16.87 10.55
C TYR A 49 2.62 17.96 10.98
N ALA A 50 3.86 17.94 10.47
CA ALA A 50 4.85 18.98 10.78
C ALA A 50 4.56 20.32 10.05
N VAL A 51 3.94 20.27 8.88
CA VAL A 51 3.64 21.46 8.07
C VAL A 51 2.19 21.95 8.19
N GLN A 52 1.29 21.10 8.66
CA GLN A 52 -0.13 21.43 8.83
C GLN A 52 -0.56 21.22 10.28
N PRO A 53 -1.35 22.14 10.86
CA PRO A 53 -1.85 22.00 12.23
C PRO A 53 -2.96 20.95 12.27
N LEU A 54 -2.58 19.67 12.29
CA LEU A 54 -3.48 18.55 12.54
C LEU A 54 -3.45 18.15 14.00
N THR A 55 -4.53 17.51 14.47
CA THR A 55 -4.54 16.91 15.81
C THR A 55 -3.82 15.56 15.78
N THR A 56 -3.12 15.23 16.86
CA THR A 56 -2.38 13.97 16.99
C THR A 56 -3.29 12.75 16.88
N THR A 57 -4.56 12.88 17.30
CA THR A 57 -5.58 11.84 17.16
C THR A 57 -5.85 11.48 15.70
N ILE A 58 -5.95 12.47 14.81
CA ILE A 58 -6.19 12.24 13.37
C ILE A 58 -4.97 11.57 12.74
N LEU A 59 -3.76 12.02 13.09
CA LEU A 59 -2.52 11.41 12.61
C LEU A 59 -2.47 9.90 12.92
N ILE A 60 -2.74 9.54 14.17
CA ILE A 60 -2.73 8.13 14.61
C ILE A 60 -3.81 7.33 13.88
N ALA A 61 -5.02 7.90 13.76
CA ALA A 61 -6.12 7.25 13.04
C ALA A 61 -5.79 6.99 11.57
N TRP A 62 -5.17 7.95 10.87
CA TRP A 62 -4.75 7.78 9.47
C TRP A 62 -3.59 6.81 9.29
N CYS A 63 -2.63 6.79 10.22
CA CYS A 63 -1.56 5.79 10.18
C CYS A 63 -2.11 4.37 10.36
N ILE A 64 -2.92 4.14 11.39
CA ILE A 64 -3.49 2.81 11.66
C ILE A 64 -4.45 2.40 10.54
N GLY A 65 -5.34 3.29 10.14
CA GLY A 65 -6.29 3.06 9.05
C GLY A 65 -5.58 2.74 7.74
N GLY A 66 -4.56 3.54 7.38
CA GLY A 66 -3.76 3.32 6.18
C GLY A 66 -3.03 1.97 6.21
N ILE A 67 -2.41 1.59 7.34
CA ILE A 67 -1.75 0.28 7.46
C ILE A 67 -2.74 -0.86 7.24
N ILE A 68 -3.93 -0.80 7.85
CA ILE A 68 -4.97 -1.82 7.68
C ILE A 68 -5.47 -1.86 6.23
N GLU A 69 -5.79 -0.70 5.66
CA GLU A 69 -6.31 -0.58 4.30
C GLU A 69 -5.33 -1.13 3.28
N PHE A 70 -4.05 -0.73 3.36
CA PHE A 70 -3.04 -1.20 2.41
C PHE A 70 -2.67 -2.66 2.64
N ALA A 71 -2.72 -3.18 3.87
CA ALA A 71 -2.54 -4.61 4.13
C ALA A 71 -3.62 -5.45 3.44
N ILE A 72 -4.88 -5.03 3.53
CA ILE A 72 -6.01 -5.69 2.86
C ILE A 72 -5.88 -5.55 1.34
N ALA A 73 -5.60 -4.35 0.82
CA ALA A 73 -5.42 -4.12 -0.60
C ALA A 73 -4.26 -4.96 -1.17
N GLY A 74 -3.14 -5.03 -0.46
CA GLY A 74 -1.99 -5.85 -0.82
C GLY A 74 -2.35 -7.33 -0.84
N ALA A 75 -3.07 -7.83 0.17
CA ALA A 75 -3.55 -9.23 0.19
C ALA A 75 -4.45 -9.54 -1.01
N ILE A 76 -5.37 -8.63 -1.38
CA ILE A 76 -6.25 -8.78 -2.55
C ILE A 76 -5.42 -8.85 -3.83
N VAL A 77 -4.48 -7.91 -4.04
CA VAL A 77 -3.63 -7.91 -5.23
C VAL A 77 -2.77 -9.18 -5.28
N GLY A 78 -2.23 -9.63 -4.15
CA GLY A 78 -1.47 -10.88 -4.05
C GLY A 78 -2.31 -12.15 -4.26
N ALA A 79 -3.62 -12.10 -4.01
CA ALA A 79 -4.55 -13.18 -4.33
C ALA A 79 -4.86 -13.23 -5.84
N ILE A 80 -5.02 -12.06 -6.46
CA ILE A 80 -5.38 -11.93 -7.88
C ILE A 80 -4.17 -12.19 -8.78
N TYR A 81 -3.01 -11.69 -8.38
CA TYR A 81 -1.80 -11.77 -9.19
C TYR A 81 -1.25 -13.21 -9.20
N LYS A 82 -1.45 -13.88 -10.33
CA LYS A 82 -0.85 -15.17 -10.64
C LYS A 82 0.31 -14.94 -11.61
N PRO A 83 1.58 -14.95 -11.15
CA PRO A 83 2.70 -14.80 -12.06
C PRO A 83 2.63 -15.91 -13.12
N ALA A 84 2.75 -15.54 -14.39
CA ALA A 84 2.88 -16.52 -15.46
C ALA A 84 4.12 -17.36 -15.15
N ILE A 85 3.92 -18.67 -14.96
CA ILE A 85 5.01 -19.62 -14.80
C ILE A 85 5.96 -19.41 -15.99
N PRO A 86 7.23 -18.99 -15.77
CA PRO A 86 8.21 -19.02 -16.84
C PRO A 86 8.30 -20.49 -17.26
N ARG A 87 7.79 -20.81 -18.45
CA ARG A 87 8.02 -22.13 -19.06
C ARG A 87 9.52 -22.20 -19.32
N MET A 88 10.23 -22.86 -18.41
CA MET A 88 11.59 -23.35 -18.65
C MET A 88 11.55 -24.44 -19.72
#